data_AF-A0A955MCQ7-F1
#
_entry.id   AF-A0A955MCQ7-F1
#
_cell.length_a   1.000
_cell.length_b   1.000
_cell.length_c   1.000
_cell.angle_alpha   90.00
_cell.angle_beta   90.00
_cell.angle_gamma   90.00
#
_symmetry.space_group_name_H-M   'P 1'
#
loop_
_entity.id
_entity.type
_entity.pdbx_description
1 polymer ?
#
loop_
_entity_poly.entity_id
_entity_poly.type
_entity_poly.pdbx_seq_one_letter_code
_entity_poly.pdbx_strand_id
1 'polypeptide(L)' 'HRGTEFTPVVTVVDEKKNIAWCGCKHSKNPPFCDGSHKQLLDP' A
#
# COMPACT_ATOMS: atom_id res chain seq x y z
N HIS A 1 -10.30 8.84 -4.36
CA HIS A 1 -9.84 10.11 -3.75
C HIS A 1 -10.87 11.21 -3.93
N ARG A 2 -11.20 11.61 -5.16
CA ARG A 2 -12.34 12.51 -5.37
C ARG A 2 -13.65 11.79 -5.02
N GLY A 3 -14.46 12.39 -4.14
CA GLY A 3 -15.73 11.81 -3.68
C GLY A 3 -15.61 10.70 -2.64
N THR A 4 -14.41 10.47 -2.08
CA THR A 4 -14.12 9.53 -0.99
C THR A 4 -13.32 10.25 0.09
N GLU A 5 -13.20 9.69 1.29
CA GLU A 5 -12.31 10.18 2.34
C GLU A 5 -10.82 9.98 2.05
N PHE A 6 -10.46 9.12 1.09
CA PHE A 6 -9.07 8.78 0.81
C PHE A 6 -8.31 9.87 0.05
N THR A 7 -7.07 10.15 0.46
CA THR A 7 -6.11 10.99 -0.26
C THR A 7 -4.89 10.17 -0.68
N PRO A 8 -4.20 10.54 -1.79
CA PRO A 8 -2.97 9.84 -2.18
C PRO A 8 -1.87 9.98 -1.13
N VAL A 9 -1.12 8.90 -0.90
CA VAL A 9 0.09 8.92 -0.07
C VAL A 9 1.28 9.22 -0.98
N VAL A 10 1.85 10.42 -0.85
CA VAL A 10 3.08 10.79 -1.55
C VAL A 10 4.24 10.08 -0.88
N THR A 11 5.10 9.44 -1.67
CA THR A 11 6.25 8.70 -1.15
C THR A 11 7.45 8.94 -2.03
N VAL A 12 8.52 9.43 -1.42
CA VAL A 12 9.80 9.66 -2.08
C VAL A 12 10.65 8.40 -1.90
N VAL A 13 11.28 7.95 -2.98
CA VAL A 13 12.19 6.81 -2.99
C VAL A 13 13.52 7.31 -3.50
N ASP A 14 14.42 7.66 -2.58
CA ASP A 14 15.69 8.32 -2.90
C ASP A 14 16.77 7.38 -3.45
N GLU A 15 16.51 6.07 -3.43
CA GLU A 15 17.47 5.05 -3.84
C GLU A 15 16.84 4.01 -4.75
N LYS A 16 17.62 3.53 -5.73
CA LYS A 16 17.19 2.44 -6.60
C LYS A 16 17.15 1.13 -5.82
N LYS A 17 15.94 0.68 -5.50
CA LYS A 17 15.69 -0.60 -4.84
C LYS A 17 14.39 -1.22 -5.31
N ASN A 18 14.28 -2.53 -5.13
CA ASN A 18 13.01 -3.23 -5.32
C ASN A 18 12.09 -2.95 -4.14
N ILE A 19 10.87 -2.49 -4.43
CA ILE A 19 9.86 -2.16 -3.43
C ILE A 19 8.62 -2.99 -3.69
N ALA A 20 8.13 -3.65 -2.65
CA ALA A 20 6.81 -4.28 -2.67
C ALA A 20 5.74 -3.24 -2.29
N TRP A 21 4.93 -2.83 -3.26
CA TRP A 21 3.83 -1.89 -3.04
C TRP A 21 2.57 -2.60 -2.54
N CYS A 22 1.80 -1.93 -1.67
CA CYS A 22 0.53 -2.46 -1.20
C CYS A 22 -0.55 -2.38 -2.30
N GLY A 23 -0.94 -3.54 -2.81
CA GLY A 23 -2.10 -3.71 -3.71
C GLY A 23 -3.44 -3.81 -2.96
N CYS A 24 -3.48 -4.55 -1.85
CA CYS A 24 -4.72 -4.92 -1.17
C CYS A 24 -5.38 -3.81 -0.33
N LYS A 25 -4.67 -2.71 -0.04
CA LYS A 25 -5.14 -1.59 0.81
C LYS A 25 -5.38 -1.91 2.29
N HIS A 26 -4.99 -3.10 2.74
CA HIS A 26 -5.08 -3.52 4.15
C HIS A 26 -3.72 -3.53 4.88
N SER A 27 -2.65 -3.01 4.27
CA SER A 27 -1.34 -2.91 4.93
C SER A 27 -1.40 -1.98 6.13
N LYS A 28 -0.78 -2.40 7.24
CA LYS A 28 -0.51 -1.59 8.42
C LYS A 28 0.73 -0.70 8.24
N ASN A 29 1.45 -0.86 7.14
CA ASN A 29 2.59 -0.05 6.74
C ASN A 29 2.41 0.56 5.33
N PRO A 30 1.33 1.34 5.08
CA PRO A 30 1.11 1.97 3.78
C PRO A 30 2.25 2.98 3.47
N PRO A 31 2.70 3.09 2.20
CA PRO A 31 2.14 2.46 0.99
C PRO A 31 2.73 1.08 0.68
N PHE A 32 3.56 0.51 1.56
CA PHE A 32 4.32 -0.70 1.31
C PHE A 32 3.55 -1.97 1.71
N CYS A 33 3.93 -3.09 1.10
CA CYS A 33 3.40 -4.39 1.45
C CYS A 33 4.00 -4.87 2.78
N ASP A 34 3.16 -5.33 3.69
CA ASP A 34 3.52 -5.94 4.97
C ASP A 34 3.06 -7.40 5.10
N GLY A 35 2.50 -7.96 4.01
CA GLY A 35 1.94 -9.31 3.99
C GLY A 35 0.49 -9.43 4.47
N SER A 36 -0.17 -8.34 4.87
CA SER A 36 -1.58 -8.35 5.32
C SER A 36 -2.53 -9.00 4.31
N HIS A 37 -2.22 -8.93 3.00
CA HIS A 37 -3.01 -9.57 1.94
C HIS A 37 -3.15 -11.09 2.10
N LYS A 38 -2.25 -11.77 2.83
CA LYS A 38 -2.32 -13.23 3.04
C LYS A 38 -3.43 -13.66 4.01
N GLN A 39 -3.92 -12.72 4.82
CA GLN A 39 -4.96 -12.98 5.82
C GLN A 39 -6.34 -12.56 5.32
N LEU A 40 -6.40 -11.94 4.14
CA LEU A 40 -7.66 -11.70 3.47
C LEU A 40 -8.10 -13.05 2.90
N LEU A 41 -9.27 -13.52 3.32
CA LEU A 41 -9.99 -14.54 2.54
C LEU A 41 -10.09 -13.98 1.11
N ASP A 42 -9.80 -14.81 0.11
CA ASP A 42 -9.55 -14.40 -1.29
C ASP A 42 -10.22 -13.07 -1.68
N PRO A 43 -9.47 -12.06 -2.19
CA PRO A 43 -10.10 -10.88 -2.74
C PRO A 43 -10.98 -11.20 -3.95
#